data_AF-A0A8J7TZ23-F1
#
_entry.id   AF-A0A8J7TZ23-F1
#
_cell.length_a   1.000
_cell.length_b   1.000
_cell.length_c   1.000
_cell.angle_alpha   90.00
_cell.angle_beta   90.00
_cell.angle_gamma   90.00
#
_symmetry.space_group_name_H-M   'P 1'
#
loop_
_entity.id
_entity.type
_entity.pdbx_description
1 polymer ?
#
loop_
_entity_poly.entity_id
_entity_poly.type
_entity_poly.pdbx_seq_one_letter_code
_entity_poly.pdbx_strand_id
1 'polypeptide(L)'
;MKKPATNVERIACLGYYLTHYRDTPAFKTNQITRLNTEAAERKFTHPARDVDNADRHNGFIVSAGKGMKQMTSRGDALVEALPDRERVKRALADFPHRRPKTSATSTKKSTTDPEDEK
;
A
#
# COMPACT_ATOMS: atom_id res chain seq x y z
N MET A 1 -0.74 20.03 9.62
CA MET A 1 -0.82 19.12 8.45
C MET A 1 0.55 18.45 8.27
N LYS A 2 0.61 17.13 8.10
CA LYS A 2 1.87 16.34 8.03
C LYS A 2 2.72 16.57 6.75
N LYS A 3 2.28 17.46 5.85
CA LYS A 3 2.98 17.87 4.60
C LYS A 3 3.55 16.70 3.78
N PRO A 4 2.70 15.76 3.32
CA PRO A 4 3.13 14.70 2.41
C PRO A 4 3.63 15.32 1.09
N ALA A 5 4.76 14.84 0.58
CA ALA A 5 5.34 15.31 -0.68
C ALA A 5 4.79 14.56 -1.90
N THR A 6 4.40 13.29 -1.70
CA THR A 6 3.92 12.41 -2.78
C THR A 6 2.47 12.02 -2.56
N ASN A 7 1.78 11.64 -3.63
CA ASN A 7 0.40 11.10 -3.53
C ASN A 7 0.36 9.83 -2.67
N VAL A 8 1.43 9.03 -2.69
CA VAL A 8 1.54 7.81 -1.89
C VAL A 8 1.63 8.13 -0.39
N GLU A 9 2.46 9.09 0.00
CA GLU A 9 2.50 9.60 1.38
C GLU A 9 1.15 10.20 1.79
N ARG A 10 0.48 10.90 0.86
CA ARG A 10 -0.84 11.47 1.13
C ARG A 10 -1.88 10.38 1.40
N ILE A 11 -1.87 9.29 0.63
CA ILE A 11 -2.74 8.14 0.88
C ILE A 11 -2.47 7.54 2.26
N ALA A 12 -1.20 7.41 2.66
CA ALA A 12 -0.85 6.96 4.01
C ALA A 12 -1.40 7.91 5.08
N CYS A 13 -1.23 9.23 4.93
CA CYS A 13 -1.81 10.21 5.86
C CYS A 13 -3.34 10.11 5.97
N LEU A 14 -4.02 9.94 4.84
CA LEU A 14 -5.49 9.82 4.80
C LEU A 14 -5.95 8.49 5.41
N GLY A 15 -5.25 7.39 5.12
CA GLY A 15 -5.50 6.09 5.75
C GLY A 15 -5.28 6.14 7.26
N TYR A 16 -4.23 6.82 7.72
CA TYR A 16 -3.92 6.98 9.15
C TYR A 16 -5.07 7.71 9.85
N TYR A 17 -5.57 8.77 9.21
CA TYR A 17 -6.72 9.48 9.73
C TYR A 17 -7.97 8.61 9.82
N LEU A 18 -8.25 7.79 8.79
CA LEU A 18 -9.39 6.86 8.82
C LEU A 18 -9.27 5.84 9.95
N THR A 19 -8.07 5.28 10.16
CA THR A 19 -7.83 4.24 11.15
C THR A 19 -7.82 4.78 12.58
N HIS A 20 -7.17 5.92 12.84
CA HIS A 20 -6.93 6.43 14.20
C HIS A 20 -7.96 7.46 14.68
N TYR A 21 -8.66 8.15 13.77
CA TYR A 21 -9.59 9.24 14.14
C TYR A 21 -11.02 9.01 13.67
N ARG A 22 -11.27 8.03 12.79
CA ARG A 22 -12.63 7.67 12.33
C ARG A 22 -12.97 6.20 12.61
N ASP A 23 -12.20 5.51 13.45
CA ASP A 23 -12.40 4.09 13.83
C ASP A 23 -12.70 3.16 12.64
N THR A 24 -12.06 3.45 11.50
CA THR A 24 -12.26 2.73 10.24
C THR A 24 -10.97 1.97 9.91
N PRO A 25 -10.75 0.78 10.49
CA PRO A 25 -9.50 0.04 10.33
C PRO A 25 -9.30 -0.46 8.89
N ALA A 26 -10.38 -0.80 8.20
CA ALA A 26 -10.37 -1.18 6.78
C ALA A 26 -11.17 -0.17 5.96
N PHE A 27 -10.59 0.31 4.86
CA PHE A 27 -11.16 1.38 4.04
C PHE A 27 -11.05 1.10 2.54
N LYS A 28 -11.91 1.74 1.75
CA LYS A 28 -11.89 1.70 0.27
C LYS A 28 -11.18 2.91 -0.31
N THR A 29 -10.70 2.79 -1.55
CA THR A 29 -10.18 3.92 -2.34
C THR A 29 -11.15 5.09 -2.41
N ASN A 30 -12.46 4.82 -2.52
CA ASN A 30 -13.48 5.88 -2.55
C ASN A 30 -13.46 6.74 -1.27
N GLN A 31 -13.31 6.12 -0.09
CA GLN A 31 -13.23 6.86 1.18
C GLN A 31 -11.99 7.76 1.23
N ILE A 32 -10.85 7.29 0.70
CA ILE A 32 -9.64 8.10 0.57
C ILE A 32 -9.88 9.31 -0.34
N THR A 33 -10.49 9.11 -1.52
CA THR A 33 -10.78 10.22 -2.45
C THR A 33 -11.80 11.22 -1.89
N ARG A 34 -12.81 10.73 -1.16
CA ARG A 34 -13.80 11.55 -0.47
C ARG A 34 -13.12 12.39 0.61
N LEU A 35 -12.31 11.77 1.46
CA LEU A 35 -11.59 12.46 2.52
C LEU A 35 -10.60 13.50 1.97
N ASN A 36 -9.90 13.20 0.87
CA ASN A 36 -9.05 14.18 0.18
C ASN A 36 -9.86 15.41 -0.29
N THR A 37 -11.10 15.20 -0.74
CA THR A 37 -11.99 16.30 -1.15
C THR A 37 -12.49 17.08 0.06
N GLU A 38 -12.87 16.40 1.14
CA GLU A 38 -13.25 17.02 2.43
C GLU A 38 -12.10 17.87 3.00
N ALA A 39 -10.85 17.42 2.83
CA ALA A 39 -9.65 18.15 3.25
C ALA A 39 -9.26 19.32 2.32
N ALA A 40 -10.07 19.62 1.28
CA ALA A 40 -9.79 20.63 0.26
C ALA A 40 -8.40 20.48 -0.41
N GLU A 41 -7.92 19.24 -0.52
CA GLU A 41 -6.64 18.91 -1.12
C GLU A 41 -6.74 18.76 -2.64
N ARG A 42 -5.59 18.89 -3.33
CA ARG A 42 -5.54 18.65 -4.78
C ARG A 42 -6.11 17.27 -5.11
N LYS A 43 -6.99 17.18 -6.11
CA LYS A 43 -7.57 15.91 -6.56
C LYS A 43 -6.47 14.95 -7.05
N PHE A 44 -6.63 13.67 -6.76
CA PHE A 44 -5.78 12.63 -7.33
C PHE A 44 -6.09 12.47 -8.82
N THR A 45 -5.06 12.44 -9.66
CA THR A 45 -5.21 12.14 -11.09
C THR A 45 -5.56 10.66 -11.31
N HIS A 46 -4.93 9.76 -10.56
CA HIS A 46 -5.13 8.30 -10.68
C HIS A 46 -5.21 7.63 -9.30
N PRO A 47 -6.29 7.84 -8.52
CA PRO A 47 -6.37 7.38 -7.13
C PRO A 47 -6.17 5.86 -6.98
N ALA A 48 -6.72 5.05 -7.89
CA ALA A 48 -6.54 3.60 -7.84
C ALA A 48 -5.07 3.19 -7.99
N ARG A 49 -4.33 3.83 -8.91
CA ARG A 49 -2.89 3.59 -9.12
C ARG A 49 -2.07 4.05 -7.93
N ASP A 50 -2.39 5.22 -7.38
CA ASP A 50 -1.66 5.76 -6.24
C ASP A 50 -1.87 4.88 -4.98
N VAL A 51 -3.08 4.34 -4.79
CA VAL A 51 -3.38 3.36 -3.74
C VAL A 51 -2.64 2.04 -3.96
N ASP A 52 -2.59 1.54 -5.20
CA ASP A 52 -1.82 0.33 -5.53
C ASP A 52 -0.31 0.53 -5.28
N ASN A 53 0.22 1.71 -5.60
CA ASN A 53 1.61 2.07 -5.32
C ASN A 53 1.89 2.17 -3.82
N ALA A 54 0.94 2.68 -3.02
CA ALA A 54 1.04 2.72 -1.57
C ALA A 54 1.05 1.32 -0.95
N ASP A 55 0.33 0.37 -1.56
CA ASP A 55 0.29 -1.04 -1.18
C ASP A 55 1.54 -1.79 -1.65
N ARG A 56 1.65 -2.05 -2.95
CA ARG A 56 2.63 -2.98 -3.52
C ARG A 56 4.06 -2.46 -3.47
N HIS A 57 4.27 -1.18 -3.77
CA HIS A 57 5.61 -0.65 -3.94
C HIS A 57 6.22 -0.10 -2.65
N ASN A 58 5.39 0.43 -1.75
CA ASN A 58 5.83 1.11 -0.55
C ASN A 58 5.47 0.39 0.75
N GLY A 59 4.42 -0.44 0.76
CA GLY A 59 3.97 -1.19 1.93
C GLY A 59 3.39 -0.32 3.04
N PHE A 60 2.87 0.86 2.72
CA PHE A 60 2.26 1.77 3.71
C PHE A 60 0.84 1.35 4.07
N ILE A 61 0.15 0.74 3.11
CA ILE A 61 -1.15 0.10 3.31
C ILE A 61 -1.05 -1.32 2.77
N VAL A 62 -2.00 -2.18 3.13
CA VAL A 62 -2.08 -3.54 2.64
C VAL A 62 -3.52 -3.89 2.29
N SER A 63 -3.71 -4.81 1.35
CA SER A 63 -5.03 -5.34 1.03
C SER A 63 -5.61 -6.15 2.19
N ALA A 64 -6.81 -5.78 2.66
CA ALA A 64 -7.53 -6.44 3.75
C ALA A 64 -8.67 -7.38 3.26
N GLY A 65 -8.63 -7.76 1.97
CA GLY A 65 -9.67 -8.56 1.32
C GLY A 65 -10.86 -7.73 0.81
N LYS A 66 -11.65 -8.30 -0.11
CA LYS A 66 -12.87 -7.68 -0.71
C LYS A 66 -12.64 -6.25 -1.26
N GLY A 67 -11.45 -5.96 -1.77
CA GLY A 67 -11.08 -4.64 -2.30
C GLY A 67 -10.85 -3.55 -1.23
N MET A 68 -10.81 -3.93 0.04
CA MET A 68 -10.48 -3.05 1.16
C MET A 68 -8.96 -2.96 1.34
N LYS A 69 -8.53 -1.84 1.92
CA LYS A 69 -7.15 -1.55 2.33
C LYS A 69 -7.12 -1.31 3.83
N GLN A 70 -5.99 -1.59 4.46
CA GLN A 70 -5.75 -1.36 5.88
C GLN A 70 -4.37 -0.75 6.06
N MET A 71 -4.20 0.05 7.12
CA MET A 71 -2.92 0.65 7.47
C MET A 71 -1.93 -0.42 7.96
N THR A 72 -0.66 -0.27 7.60
CA THR A 72 0.42 -1.11 8.14
C THR A 72 1.23 -0.33 9.19
N SER A 73 1.96 -1.04 10.04
CA SER A 73 2.88 -0.40 11.00
C SER A 73 3.95 0.46 10.31
N ARG A 74 4.37 0.09 9.10
CA ARG A 74 5.29 0.90 8.28
C ARG A 74 4.62 2.22 7.84
N GLY A 75 3.35 2.17 7.46
CA GLY A 75 2.56 3.35 7.13
C GLY A 75 2.32 4.27 8.33
N ASP A 76 2.02 3.70 9.50
CA ASP A 76 1.88 4.45 10.76
C ASP A 76 3.19 5.19 11.09
N ALA A 77 4.31 4.46 11.09
CA ALA A 77 5.62 5.03 11.40
C ALA A 77 6.02 6.16 10.42
N LEU A 78 5.67 6.03 9.14
CA LEU A 78 5.85 7.10 8.14
C LEU A 78 5.08 8.36 8.55
N VAL A 79 3.78 8.23 8.85
CA VAL A 79 2.91 9.37 9.13
C VAL A 79 3.28 10.04 10.46
N GLU A 80 3.69 9.27 11.45
CA GLU A 80 4.17 9.79 12.73
C GLU A 80 5.47 10.59 12.57
N ALA A 81 6.39 10.11 11.75
CA ALA A 81 7.68 10.76 11.49
C ALA A 81 7.56 12.05 10.66
N LEU A 82 6.52 12.18 9.83
CA LEU A 82 6.29 13.40 9.05
C LEU A 82 6.05 14.64 9.95
N PRO A 83 6.50 15.84 9.53
CA PRO A 83 7.07 16.18 8.22
C PRO A 83 8.59 16.00 8.10
N ASP A 84 9.27 15.50 9.14
CA ASP A 84 10.72 15.40 9.20
C ASP A 84 11.24 14.23 8.33
N ARG A 85 12.01 14.56 7.29
CA ARG A 85 12.49 13.60 6.30
C ARG A 85 13.57 12.67 6.84
N GLU A 86 14.40 13.14 7.76
CA GLU A 86 15.41 12.31 8.41
C GLU A 86 14.74 11.29 9.34
N ARG A 87 13.72 11.72 10.09
CA ARG A 87 12.91 10.81 10.91
C ARG A 87 12.16 9.80 10.06
N VAL A 88 11.60 10.22 8.92
CA VAL A 88 10.95 9.29 7.97
C VAL A 88 11.94 8.24 7.49
N LYS A 89 13.15 8.66 7.08
CA LYS A 89 14.17 7.72 6.60
C LYS A 89 14.55 6.67 7.66
N ARG A 90 14.69 7.09 8.93
CA ARG A 90 14.94 6.17 10.05
C ARG A 90 13.76 5.23 10.29
N ALA A 91 12.54 5.75 10.39
CA ALA A 91 11.33 4.95 10.55
C ALA A 91 11.16 3.91 9.43
N LEU A 92 11.43 4.30 8.18
CA LEU A 92 11.36 3.36 7.05
C LEU A 92 12.49 2.33 7.03
N ALA A 93 13.61 2.59 7.72
CA ALA A 93 14.68 1.61 7.92
C ALA A 93 14.29 0.58 8.99
N ASP A 94 13.61 1.01 10.05
CA ASP A 94 13.15 0.14 11.16
C ASP A 94 12.02 -0.81 10.72
N PHE A 95 11.17 -0.37 9.77
CA PHE A 95 10.05 -1.16 9.26
C PHE A 95 10.23 -1.56 7.78
N PRO A 96 11.21 -2.38 7.39
CA PRO A 96 11.56 -2.61 5.99
C PRO A 96 10.41 -3.23 5.18
N HIS A 97 10.14 -2.69 3.98
CA HIS A 97 9.18 -3.28 3.04
C HIS A 97 9.77 -4.51 2.36
N ARG A 98 9.29 -5.69 2.71
CA ARG A 98 9.67 -6.94 2.03
C ARG A 98 8.77 -7.15 0.84
N ARG A 99 9.28 -6.85 -0.36
CA ARG A 99 8.60 -7.28 -1.58
C ARG A 99 8.58 -8.82 -1.59
N PRO A 100 7.40 -9.45 -1.76
CA PRO A 100 7.36 -10.89 -1.92
C PRO A 100 8.24 -11.25 -3.13
N LYS A 101 9.24 -12.10 -2.90
CA LYS A 101 10.00 -12.72 -3.99
C LYS A 101 8.98 -13.47 -4.81
N THR A 102 8.75 -13.06 -6.05
CA THR A 102 8.01 -13.86 -7.01
C THR A 102 8.73 -15.20 -7.09
N SER A 103 8.15 -16.25 -6.50
CA SER A 103 8.58 -17.61 -6.77
C SER A 103 8.38 -17.79 -8.26
N ALA A 104 9.49 -17.87 -9.01
CA ALA A 104 9.45 -18.26 -10.40
C ALA A 104 8.75 -19.61 -10.47
N THR A 105 7.51 -19.63 -10.96
CA THR A 105 6.77 -20.86 -11.17
C THR A 105 7.55 -21.66 -12.20
N SER A 106 8.22 -22.70 -11.72
CA SER A 106 8.82 -23.76 -12.53
C SER A 106 7.77 -24.29 -13.49
N THR A 107 7.97 -24.04 -14.79
CA THR A 107 7.24 -24.71 -15.86
C THR A 107 7.56 -26.21 -15.76
N LYS A 108 6.69 -26.96 -15.09
CA LYS A 108 6.76 -28.42 -15.00
C LYS A 108 6.34 -28.95 -16.38
N LYS A 109 7.34 -29.23 -17.23
CA LYS A 109 7.19 -29.92 -18.51
C LYS A 109 6.66 -31.33 -18.20
N SER A 110 5.36 -31.54 -18.36
CA SER A 110 4.75 -32.86 -18.25
C SER A 110 5.11 -33.70 -19.47
N THR A 111 5.90 -34.73 -19.21
CA THR A 111 6.12 -35.92 -20.03
C THR A 111 4.80 -36.64 -20.30
N THR A 112 4.56 -37.01 -21.56
CA THR A 112 3.70 -38.13 -21.91
C THR A 112 4.31 -38.81 -23.14
N ASP A 113 5.16 -39.81 -22.91
CA ASP A 113 5.27 -40.99 -23.79
C ASP A 113 4.23 -42.00 -23.26
N PRO A 114 3.46 -42.68 -24.13
CA PRO A 114 3.85 -44.02 -24.58
C PRO A 114 3.41 -44.26 -26.06
N GLU A 115 3.73 -45.31 -26.81
CA GLU A 115 3.65 -46.75 -26.55
C GLU A 115 4.54 -47.54 -27.52
N ASP A 116 4.94 -48.73 -27.07
CA ASP A 116 5.39 -49.89 -27.84
C ASP A 116 4.63 -50.13 -29.16
N GLU A 117 5.36 -50.47 -30.22
CA GLU A 117 4.89 -51.51 -31.15
C GLU A 117 6.08 -52.30 -31.74
N LYS A 118 5.84 -53.61 -31.88
CA LYS A 118 6.75 -54.70 -32.26
C LYS A 118 7.41 -54.56 -33.63
#